data_AF-A0A951DXX2-F1
#
_entry.id   AF-A0A951DXX2-F1
#
_cell.length_a   1.000
_cell.length_b   1.000
_cell.length_c   1.000
_cell.angle_alpha   90.00
_cell.angle_beta   90.00
_cell.angle_gamma   90.00
#
_symmetry.space_group_name_H-M   'P 1'
#
loop_
_entity.id
_entity.type
_entity.pdbx_description
1 polymer ?
#
loop_
_entity_poly.entity_id
_entity_poly.type
_entity_poly.pdbx_seq_one_letter_code
_entity_poly.pdbx_strand_id
1 'polypeptide(L)'
;MPIGTNEVGEPCRYQLTSANLTGVPSRREAFLFCGDWEQPSGHIAELGEGSDPAQLAALASAGPWRTYVDQRFACGAPTPARLSDGAPAVLMQCTRRVGGWPHVALTAAVGGHVFAADAVRPALPALEATLAALTGQRGPAAVATGSEARRLIAQRTVAAFGSGDEGRYFQQTRLGDAYNNIDDPANAERAYREALAIQQKVLGADNPALALTIMKLAAQIAHQQNGAEAERLLARAGQLIAKSGDPLLPAQLDYYRAVVFAYEGRNAEALALAQRAEGEFTRLAPNVTVPAPRGQLAGHSGTLGGGGVESLLTDQSPNSTQERAALSGLAEATRLHATLLQLSGNTAEAALVARRTQQILEANGMSVSSSAARSLRLLASNEAIGRDYPAAAGYSAEAEQVFSRVVPGERPEAINLLSEGAYQLQADRVGAAVESFRRAGAILRSPTVTGGARPEYIGPWLEALHRASGDRAQLDTEMFEAAQFARSGQTAQEIARATARLAAGDPRVAVAIRGSGEAARIRPAAGPARPGGCRRRRSRPDRRYRQTDRGCSSDAR
;
A
#
# COMPACT_ATOMS: atom_id res chain seq x y z
N MET A 1 21.83 19.56 10.20
CA MET A 1 22.59 20.78 9.85
C MET A 1 22.06 21.31 8.52
N PRO A 2 21.62 22.58 8.41
CA PRO A 2 21.15 23.15 7.15
C PRO A 2 22.24 23.15 6.06
N ILE A 3 21.87 22.90 4.81
CA ILE A 3 22.80 22.80 3.67
C ILE A 3 22.19 23.29 2.34
N GLY A 4 21.87 24.58 2.29
CA GLY A 4 21.38 25.24 1.08
C GLY A 4 20.02 24.71 0.59
N THR A 5 19.84 24.70 -0.73
CA THR A 5 18.60 24.26 -1.39
C THR A 5 18.85 23.22 -2.47
N ASN A 6 17.82 22.45 -2.81
CA ASN A 6 17.81 21.53 -3.94
C ASN A 6 17.62 22.28 -5.28
N GLU A 7 17.59 21.55 -6.41
CA GLU A 7 17.46 22.14 -7.76
C GLU A 7 16.20 22.98 -7.98
N VAL A 8 15.14 22.77 -7.20
CA VAL A 8 13.87 23.49 -7.30
C VAL A 8 13.66 24.51 -6.17
N GLY A 9 14.70 24.75 -5.36
CA GLY A 9 14.68 25.76 -4.29
C GLY A 9 14.13 25.29 -2.95
N GLU A 10 13.86 23.99 -2.76
CA GLU A 10 13.44 23.45 -1.46
C GLU A 10 14.64 23.43 -0.48
N PRO A 11 14.44 23.80 0.80
CA PRO A 11 15.53 23.81 1.78
C PRO A 11 16.04 22.39 2.05
N CYS A 12 17.34 22.25 2.20
CA CYS A 12 17.98 20.98 2.52
C CYS A 12 18.71 21.02 3.85
N ARG A 13 18.81 19.86 4.50
CA ARG A 13 19.62 19.63 5.70
C ARG A 13 20.28 18.25 5.63
N TYR A 14 21.47 18.10 6.19
CA TYR A 14 22.07 16.78 6.42
C TYR A 14 22.12 16.43 7.90
N GLN A 15 22.10 15.14 8.21
CA GLN A 15 22.26 14.59 9.54
C GLN A 15 23.42 13.59 9.52
N LEU A 16 24.38 13.78 10.42
CA LEU A 16 25.46 12.82 10.64
C LEU A 16 24.96 11.64 11.46
N THR A 17 25.46 10.45 11.16
CA THR A 17 25.30 9.27 12.01
C THR A 17 26.65 8.60 12.24
N SER A 18 26.81 8.06 13.45
CA SER A 18 27.94 7.20 13.82
C SER A 18 27.61 5.71 13.69
N ALA A 19 26.34 5.37 13.43
CA ALA A 19 25.92 4.00 13.17
C ALA A 19 26.16 3.66 11.68
N ASN A 20 26.79 2.51 11.41
CA ASN A 20 26.87 1.96 10.06
C ASN A 20 25.49 1.39 9.67
N LEU A 21 24.64 2.24 9.11
CA LEU A 21 23.25 1.88 8.76
C LEU A 21 23.18 1.16 7.40
N THR A 22 24.14 1.44 6.52
CA THR A 22 24.11 0.96 5.13
C THR A 22 24.87 -0.33 4.91
N GLY A 23 25.67 -0.77 5.87
CA GLY A 23 26.61 -1.87 5.72
C GLY A 23 27.88 -1.51 4.94
N VAL A 24 27.98 -0.26 4.47
CA VAL A 24 29.17 0.24 3.76
C VAL A 24 30.23 0.62 4.80
N PRO A 25 31.44 0.02 4.78
CA PRO A 25 32.49 0.39 5.71
C PRO A 25 32.87 1.86 5.53
N SER A 26 32.60 2.69 6.53
CA SER A 26 32.77 4.14 6.47
C SER A 26 33.28 4.70 7.80
N ARG A 27 34.03 5.80 7.73
CA ARG A 27 34.48 6.57 8.90
C ARG A 27 33.31 7.36 9.52
N ARG A 28 32.41 7.85 8.67
CA ARG A 28 31.17 8.55 9.04
C ARG A 28 30.18 8.47 7.89
N GLU A 29 28.89 8.53 8.23
CA GLU A 29 27.81 8.66 7.26
C GLU A 29 27.01 9.95 7.49
N ALA A 30 26.45 10.49 6.41
CA ALA A 30 25.50 11.58 6.44
C ALA A 30 24.30 11.28 5.55
N PHE A 31 23.10 11.59 6.04
CA PHE A 31 21.85 11.51 5.29
C PHE A 31 21.34 12.90 4.98
N LEU A 32 21.01 13.15 3.71
CA LEU A 32 20.51 14.42 3.20
C LEU A 32 18.98 14.37 3.14
N PHE A 33 18.32 15.44 3.59
CA PHE A 33 16.86 15.60 3.55
C PHE A 33 16.54 16.94 2.92
N CYS A 34 15.70 16.95 1.87
CA CYS A 34 15.32 18.15 1.15
C CYS A 34 13.79 18.29 1.08
N GLY A 35 13.29 19.50 1.29
CA GLY A 35 11.87 19.80 1.34
C GLY A 35 11.15 19.10 2.49
N ASP A 36 9.87 18.77 2.27
CA ASP A 36 9.02 18.08 3.25
C ASP A 36 9.18 16.56 3.22
N TRP A 37 10.15 16.05 2.47
CA TRP A 37 10.37 14.62 2.35
C TRP A 37 11.09 14.07 3.58
N GLU A 38 10.39 13.23 4.34
CA GLU A 38 10.92 12.65 5.58
C GLU A 38 11.94 11.53 5.37
N GLN A 39 12.09 11.02 4.13
CA GLN A 39 13.11 10.03 3.80
C GLN A 39 14.37 10.71 3.26
N PRO A 40 15.55 10.06 3.35
CA PRO A 40 16.76 10.62 2.79
C PRO A 40 16.63 10.87 1.29
N SER A 41 16.82 12.13 0.92
CA SER A 41 17.05 12.57 -0.46
C SER A 41 18.43 12.20 -0.98
N GLY A 42 19.35 11.82 -0.10
CA GLY A 42 20.63 11.26 -0.44
C GLY A 42 21.36 10.70 0.77
N HIS A 43 22.42 9.96 0.50
CA HIS A 43 23.29 9.34 1.49
C HIS A 43 24.75 9.57 1.08
N ILE A 44 25.61 9.75 2.07
CA ILE A 44 27.04 10.00 1.94
C ILE A 44 27.76 9.12 2.94
N ALA A 45 28.76 8.38 2.48
CA ALA A 45 29.69 7.62 3.29
C ALA A 45 31.12 8.12 3.03
N GLU A 46 31.83 8.55 4.07
CA GLU A 46 33.27 8.80 3.96
C GLU A 46 34.03 7.49 4.13
N LEU A 47 34.79 7.11 3.10
CA LEU A 47 35.51 5.84 3.07
C LEU A 47 36.94 5.96 3.60
N GLY A 48 37.54 7.15 3.49
CA GLY A 48 38.89 7.42 3.96
C GLY A 48 39.51 8.64 3.30
N GLU A 49 40.84 8.67 3.28
CA GLU A 49 41.63 9.70 2.61
C GLU A 49 42.14 9.19 1.26
N GLY A 50 42.28 10.09 0.28
CA GLY A 50 42.73 9.76 -1.06
C GLY A 50 42.24 10.74 -2.13
N SER A 51 42.88 10.68 -3.29
CA SER A 51 42.51 11.48 -4.47
C SER A 51 42.71 10.77 -5.81
N ASP A 52 43.02 9.47 -5.78
CA ASP A 52 43.33 8.69 -6.98
C ASP A 52 42.06 8.35 -7.79
N PRO A 53 41.95 8.81 -9.06
CA PRO A 53 40.82 8.45 -9.92
C PRO A 53 40.64 6.94 -10.16
N ALA A 54 41.73 6.16 -10.16
CA ALA A 54 41.65 4.71 -10.34
C ALA A 54 40.96 4.03 -9.13
N GLN A 55 41.24 4.53 -7.93
CA GLN A 55 40.56 4.12 -6.70
C GLN A 55 39.06 4.42 -6.76
N LEU A 56 38.67 5.61 -7.25
CA LEU A 56 37.26 5.99 -7.39
C LEU A 56 36.50 5.06 -8.35
N ALA A 57 37.10 4.72 -9.50
CA ALA A 57 36.51 3.82 -10.47
C ALA A 57 36.37 2.38 -9.93
N ALA A 58 37.37 1.90 -9.18
CA ALA A 58 37.30 0.59 -8.53
C ALA A 58 36.15 0.51 -7.52
N LEU A 59 36.00 1.53 -6.67
CA LEU A 59 34.90 1.62 -5.69
C LEU A 59 33.52 1.70 -6.35
N ALA A 60 33.41 2.39 -7.49
CA ALA A 60 32.15 2.47 -8.24
C ALA A 60 31.80 1.16 -8.98
N SER A 61 32.79 0.30 -9.23
CA SER A 61 32.61 -0.93 -10.02
C SER A 61 32.43 -2.19 -9.17
N ALA A 62 32.93 -2.21 -7.93
CA ALA A 62 32.89 -3.38 -7.07
C ALA A 62 32.95 -3.01 -5.57
N GLY A 63 32.73 -4.03 -4.71
CA GLY A 63 32.85 -3.90 -3.26
C GLY A 63 31.56 -3.48 -2.56
N PRO A 64 31.61 -3.21 -1.24
CA PRO A 64 30.42 -2.99 -0.41
C PRO A 64 29.54 -1.83 -0.87
N TRP A 65 30.14 -0.72 -1.33
CA TRP A 65 29.39 0.40 -1.91
C TRP A 65 28.60 -0.01 -3.14
N ARG A 66 29.25 -0.74 -4.07
CA ARG A 66 28.58 -1.23 -5.27
C ARG A 66 27.43 -2.18 -4.93
N THR A 67 27.63 -3.08 -3.96
CA THR A 67 26.57 -3.97 -3.46
C THR A 67 25.39 -3.19 -2.89
N TYR A 68 25.65 -2.16 -2.06
CA TYR A 68 24.61 -1.28 -1.53
C TYR A 68 23.79 -0.60 -2.64
N VAL A 69 24.48 -0.10 -3.68
CA VAL A 69 23.87 0.58 -4.83
C VAL A 69 23.00 -0.41 -5.63
N ASP A 70 23.55 -1.57 -5.99
CA ASP A 70 22.84 -2.55 -6.84
C ASP A 70 21.59 -3.14 -6.16
N GLN A 71 21.56 -3.20 -4.83
CA GLN A 71 20.38 -3.62 -4.07
C GLN A 71 19.21 -2.64 -4.23
N ARG A 72 19.48 -1.32 -4.30
CA ARG A 72 18.45 -0.27 -4.29
C ARG A 72 18.14 0.30 -5.67
N PHE A 73 19.13 0.25 -6.56
CA PHE A 73 19.12 0.94 -7.83
C PHE A 73 19.57 0.00 -8.96
N ALA A 74 19.03 0.23 -10.16
CA ALA A 74 19.54 -0.30 -11.41
C ALA A 74 20.40 0.78 -12.06
N CYS A 75 21.72 0.58 -12.06
CA CYS A 75 22.68 1.60 -12.50
C CYS A 75 23.40 1.21 -13.79
N GLY A 76 23.69 2.21 -14.62
CA GLY A 76 24.56 2.07 -15.78
C GLY A 76 26.04 1.94 -15.42
N ALA A 77 26.89 1.89 -16.44
CA ALA A 77 28.33 1.81 -16.24
C ALA A 77 28.90 3.06 -15.53
N PRO A 78 29.88 2.88 -14.63
CA PRO A 78 30.58 4.01 -14.00
C PRO A 78 31.25 4.88 -15.07
N THR A 79 31.04 6.19 -15.01
CA THR A 79 31.56 7.16 -15.97
C THR A 79 32.39 8.22 -15.23
N PRO A 80 33.65 8.45 -15.63
CA PRO A 80 34.45 9.54 -15.06
C PRO A 80 33.78 10.90 -15.24
N ALA A 81 33.85 11.73 -14.22
CA ALA A 81 33.22 13.04 -14.21
C ALA A 81 33.88 14.01 -13.22
N ARG A 82 33.37 15.24 -13.16
CA ARG A 82 33.72 16.24 -12.14
C ARG A 82 32.50 16.84 -11.43
N LEU A 83 32.67 17.09 -10.13
CA LEU A 83 31.71 17.84 -9.31
C LEU A 83 31.83 19.35 -9.57
N SER A 84 30.96 20.15 -8.94
CA SER A 84 30.89 21.61 -9.18
C SER A 84 32.17 22.38 -8.80
N ASP A 85 32.97 21.87 -7.86
CA ASP A 85 34.27 22.42 -7.45
C ASP A 85 35.45 21.90 -8.29
N GLY A 86 35.17 21.10 -9.33
CA GLY A 86 36.18 20.44 -10.16
C GLY A 86 36.75 19.15 -9.59
N ALA A 87 36.29 18.71 -8.41
CA ALA A 87 36.74 17.48 -7.78
C ALA A 87 36.50 16.26 -8.68
N PRO A 88 37.48 15.33 -8.79
CA PRO A 88 37.30 14.11 -9.57
C PRO A 88 36.22 13.23 -8.96
N ALA A 89 35.35 12.71 -9.81
CA ALA A 89 34.28 11.81 -9.45
C ALA A 89 34.08 10.71 -10.49
N VAL A 90 33.42 9.64 -10.09
CA VAL A 90 32.89 8.61 -10.97
C VAL A 90 31.40 8.51 -10.70
N LEU A 91 30.60 8.71 -11.75
CA LEU A 91 29.15 8.76 -11.65
C LEU A 91 28.52 7.52 -12.26
N MET A 92 27.42 7.09 -11.66
CA MET A 92 26.54 6.06 -12.18
C MET A 92 25.14 6.66 -12.30
N GLN A 93 24.59 6.62 -13.51
CA GLN A 93 23.20 6.95 -13.72
C GLN A 93 22.34 5.79 -13.27
N CYS A 94 21.44 6.05 -12.34
CA CYS A 94 20.70 5.01 -11.65
C CYS A 94 19.19 5.22 -11.82
N THR A 95 18.46 4.12 -11.72
CA THR A 95 17.01 4.10 -11.62
C THR A 95 16.64 3.36 -10.36
N ARG A 96 15.92 4.00 -9.47
CA ARG A 96 15.46 3.38 -8.22
C ARG A 96 14.54 2.21 -8.56
N ARG A 97 14.84 1.04 -8.02
CA ARG A 97 14.07 -0.18 -8.30
C ARG A 97 12.62 -0.02 -7.88
N VAL A 98 12.40 0.67 -6.76
CA VAL A 98 11.06 1.05 -6.31
C VAL A 98 10.66 2.40 -6.94
N GLY A 99 9.57 2.39 -7.70
CA GLY A 99 8.98 3.60 -8.29
C GLY A 99 9.69 4.15 -9.52
N GLY A 100 10.86 3.61 -9.89
CA GLY A 100 11.57 3.94 -11.14
C GLY A 100 12.12 5.36 -11.22
N TRP A 101 12.35 5.98 -10.06
CA TRP A 101 12.83 7.36 -9.97
C TRP A 101 14.30 7.49 -10.43
N PRO A 102 14.65 8.50 -11.25
CA PRO A 102 16.03 8.77 -11.61
C PRO A 102 16.87 9.13 -10.39
N HIS A 103 17.98 8.44 -10.23
CA HIS A 103 18.88 8.56 -9.08
C HIS A 103 20.33 8.64 -9.56
N VAL A 104 21.23 9.05 -8.67
CA VAL A 104 22.68 9.05 -8.90
C VAL A 104 23.35 8.29 -7.81
N ALA A 105 24.29 7.43 -8.18
CA ALA A 105 25.32 6.96 -7.27
C ALA A 105 26.67 7.44 -7.77
N LEU A 106 27.58 7.78 -6.87
CA LEU A 106 28.88 8.31 -7.20
C LEU A 106 29.95 7.92 -6.18
N THR A 107 31.20 7.99 -6.64
CA THR A 107 32.38 8.08 -5.79
C THR A 107 33.12 9.36 -6.14
N ALA A 108 33.65 10.08 -5.15
CA ALA A 108 34.34 11.35 -5.39
C ALA A 108 35.49 11.55 -4.40
N ALA A 109 36.53 12.26 -4.84
CA ALA A 109 37.58 12.73 -3.95
C ALA A 109 37.49 14.25 -3.76
N VAL A 110 37.04 14.67 -2.58
CA VAL A 110 36.81 16.08 -2.21
C VAL A 110 37.70 16.42 -1.03
N GLY A 111 38.48 17.50 -1.12
CA GLY A 111 39.32 17.96 -0.02
C GLY A 111 40.35 16.94 0.50
N GLY A 112 40.78 15.96 -0.31
CA GLY A 112 41.67 14.87 0.10
C GLY A 112 40.97 13.68 0.76
N HIS A 113 39.63 13.69 0.83
CA HIS A 113 38.81 12.60 1.35
C HIS A 113 38.07 11.89 0.22
N VAL A 114 37.94 10.57 0.33
CA VAL A 114 37.18 9.73 -0.59
C VAL A 114 35.79 9.47 -0.03
N PHE A 115 34.78 9.82 -0.83
CA PHE A 115 33.38 9.62 -0.51
C PHE A 115 32.73 8.67 -1.50
N ALA A 116 31.79 7.88 -0.99
CA ALA A 116 30.75 7.23 -1.77
C ALA A 116 29.42 7.89 -1.41
N ALA A 117 28.59 8.20 -2.40
CA ALA A 117 27.36 8.92 -2.17
C ALA A 117 26.29 8.63 -3.22
N ASP A 118 25.03 8.74 -2.83
CA ASP A 118 23.90 8.68 -3.74
C ASP A 118 22.86 9.74 -3.41
N ALA A 119 22.11 10.19 -4.41
CA ALA A 119 21.03 11.15 -4.23
C ALA A 119 20.02 11.11 -5.35
N VAL A 120 18.80 11.52 -5.02
CA VAL A 120 17.78 11.87 -6.00
C VAL A 120 18.24 13.10 -6.76
N ARG A 121 17.90 13.18 -8.05
CA ARG A 121 18.38 14.26 -8.93
C ARG A 121 18.24 15.66 -8.32
N PRO A 122 17.06 16.06 -7.76
CA PRO A 122 16.91 17.42 -7.25
C PRO A 122 17.87 17.72 -6.10
N ALA A 123 18.31 16.73 -5.35
CA ALA A 123 19.14 16.89 -4.16
C ALA A 123 20.65 16.96 -4.46
N LEU A 124 21.09 16.78 -5.72
CA LEU A 124 22.51 16.83 -6.09
C LEU A 124 23.24 18.12 -5.68
N PRO A 125 22.66 19.33 -5.79
CA PRO A 125 23.35 20.53 -5.32
C PRO A 125 23.65 20.51 -3.83
N ALA A 126 22.69 20.03 -3.04
CA ALA A 126 22.84 19.90 -1.60
C ALA A 126 23.78 18.74 -1.22
N LEU A 127 23.83 17.67 -2.03
CA LEU A 127 24.81 16.59 -1.88
C LEU A 127 26.24 17.11 -2.03
N GLU A 128 26.55 17.79 -3.14
CA GLU A 128 27.87 18.36 -3.40
C GLU A 128 28.27 19.39 -2.33
N ALA A 129 27.33 20.23 -1.90
CA ALA A 129 27.56 21.16 -0.79
C ALA A 129 27.87 20.45 0.52
N THR A 130 27.22 19.31 0.79
CA THR A 130 27.49 18.49 1.98
C THR A 130 28.89 17.88 1.93
N LEU A 131 29.32 17.34 0.77
CA LEU A 131 30.69 16.81 0.61
C LEU A 131 31.75 17.87 0.92
N ALA A 132 31.58 19.08 0.39
CA ALA A 132 32.48 20.20 0.70
C ALA A 132 32.46 20.56 2.20
N ALA A 133 31.28 20.68 2.79
CA ALA A 133 31.12 21.03 4.21
C ALA A 133 31.78 20.00 5.15
N LEU A 134 31.73 18.70 4.81
CA LEU A 134 32.34 17.64 5.61
C LEU A 134 33.87 17.72 5.67
N THR A 135 34.50 18.33 4.67
CA THR A 135 35.97 18.51 4.61
C THR A 135 36.43 19.85 5.20
N GLY A 136 35.54 20.62 5.83
CA GLY A 136 35.85 21.94 6.38
C GLY A 136 36.05 23.02 5.31
N GLN A 137 35.84 22.70 4.03
CA GLN A 137 35.76 23.71 2.99
C GLN A 137 34.46 24.51 3.18
N ARG A 138 34.54 25.85 3.10
CA ARG A 138 33.33 26.67 3.02
C ARG A 138 32.59 26.22 1.77
N GLY A 139 31.44 25.57 1.95
CA GLY A 139 30.60 25.11 0.86
C GLY A 139 30.36 26.26 -0.13
N PRO A 140 30.30 26.00 -1.44
CA PRO A 140 30.18 27.06 -2.42
C PRO A 140 28.98 27.93 -2.08
N ALA A 141 29.25 29.19 -1.75
CA ALA A 141 28.26 30.25 -1.79
C ALA A 141 27.69 30.23 -3.21
N ALA A 142 26.36 30.16 -3.31
CA ALA A 142 25.59 30.05 -4.53
C ALA A 142 26.27 30.66 -5.78
N VAL A 143 26.44 29.86 -6.84
CA VAL A 143 25.91 30.10 -8.19
C VAL A 143 26.41 29.03 -9.17
N ALA A 144 25.44 28.58 -9.98
CA ALA A 144 25.48 27.83 -11.22
C ALA A 144 26.79 27.81 -12.05
N THR A 145 27.51 26.68 -11.98
CA THR A 145 27.99 25.99 -13.19
C THR A 145 27.63 24.53 -13.05
N GLY A 146 26.86 23.99 -14.00
CA GLY A 146 26.29 22.65 -13.90
C GLY A 146 27.38 21.58 -13.86
N SER A 147 27.56 20.93 -12.71
CA SER A 147 28.40 19.73 -12.61
C SER A 147 27.98 18.70 -13.66
N GLU A 148 28.92 17.88 -14.10
CA GLU A 148 28.64 16.81 -15.05
C GLU A 148 27.58 15.85 -14.50
N ALA A 149 27.55 15.68 -13.17
CA ALA A 149 26.48 14.99 -12.45
C ALA A 149 25.11 15.56 -12.79
N ARG A 150 24.87 16.86 -12.63
CA ARG A 150 23.55 17.47 -12.87
C ARG A 150 23.10 17.39 -14.34
N ARG A 151 24.05 17.45 -15.28
CA ARG A 151 23.79 17.34 -16.73
C ARG A 151 23.40 15.92 -17.15
N LEU A 152 24.07 14.91 -16.60
CA LEU A 152 23.87 13.50 -16.99
C LEU A 152 22.46 12.96 -16.71
N ILE A 153 21.75 13.43 -15.66
CA ILE A 153 20.41 12.90 -15.32
C ILE A 153 19.28 13.80 -15.81
N ALA A 154 19.56 15.05 -16.21
CA ALA A 154 18.54 15.96 -16.79
C ALA A 154 17.77 15.33 -17.96
N GLN A 155 18.37 14.36 -18.64
CA GLN A 155 17.84 13.70 -19.83
C GLN A 155 16.79 12.62 -19.53
N ARG A 156 16.56 12.23 -18.25
CA ARG A 156 15.73 11.07 -17.88
C ARG A 156 14.38 11.42 -17.25
N THR A 157 14.09 12.70 -17.12
CA THR A 157 12.77 13.21 -16.68
C THR A 157 12.17 14.08 -17.75
N VAL A 158 10.85 14.02 -17.93
CA VAL A 158 10.13 14.90 -18.87
C VAL A 158 9.82 16.28 -18.27
N ALA A 159 9.97 16.42 -16.95
CA ALA A 159 9.77 17.67 -16.22
C ALA A 159 10.72 17.78 -15.02
N ALA A 160 11.03 19.01 -14.61
CA ALA A 160 11.68 19.27 -13.32
C ALA A 160 10.75 18.81 -12.17
N PHE A 161 11.36 18.27 -11.11
CA PHE A 161 10.64 17.78 -9.93
C PHE A 161 11.44 18.08 -8.66
N GLY A 162 10.75 18.19 -7.53
CA GLY A 162 11.38 18.34 -6.22
C GLY A 162 11.52 17.00 -5.50
N SER A 163 12.37 16.98 -4.47
CA SER A 163 12.42 15.85 -3.52
C SER A 163 11.05 15.59 -2.89
N GLY A 164 10.25 16.65 -2.71
CA GLY A 164 8.86 16.55 -2.25
C GLY A 164 7.90 15.83 -3.21
N ASP A 165 8.13 15.86 -4.54
CA ASP A 165 7.28 15.12 -5.49
C ASP A 165 7.44 13.61 -5.30
N GLU A 166 8.68 13.15 -5.18
CA GLU A 166 8.98 11.74 -4.88
C GLU A 166 8.41 11.33 -3.51
N GLY A 167 8.57 12.18 -2.49
CA GLY A 167 8.01 11.96 -1.16
C GLY A 167 6.49 11.80 -1.17
N ARG A 168 5.77 12.68 -1.88
CA ARG A 168 4.31 12.58 -2.06
C ARG A 168 3.92 11.30 -2.79
N TYR A 169 4.65 10.90 -3.83
CA TYR A 169 4.39 9.62 -4.49
C TYR A 169 4.46 8.45 -3.50
N PHE A 170 5.55 8.33 -2.73
CA PHE A 170 5.70 7.24 -1.76
C PHE A 170 4.71 7.28 -0.61
N GLN A 171 4.25 8.48 -0.23
CA GLN A 171 3.15 8.62 0.73
C GLN A 171 1.85 8.06 0.13
N GLN A 172 1.51 8.45 -1.10
CA GLN A 172 0.28 8.01 -1.76
C GLN A 172 0.26 6.51 -2.06
N THR A 173 1.39 5.92 -2.48
CA THR A 173 1.45 4.45 -2.65
C THR A 173 1.27 3.73 -1.32
N ARG A 174 1.86 4.24 -0.23
CA ARG A 174 1.69 3.66 1.12
C ARG A 174 0.25 3.79 1.62
N LEU A 175 -0.40 4.93 1.38
CA LEU A 175 -1.82 5.10 1.67
C LEU A 175 -2.66 4.12 0.84
N GLY A 176 -2.36 3.96 -0.44
CA GLY A 176 -3.03 2.97 -1.30
C GLY A 176 -2.89 1.54 -0.77
N ASP A 177 -1.68 1.16 -0.35
CA ASP A 177 -1.41 -0.17 0.23
C ASP A 177 -2.14 -0.35 1.58
N ALA A 178 -2.14 0.67 2.44
CA ALA A 178 -2.85 0.66 3.72
C ALA A 178 -4.37 0.55 3.54
N TYR A 179 -4.95 1.34 2.63
CA TYR A 179 -6.38 1.27 2.32
C TYR A 179 -6.79 -0.06 1.71
N ASN A 180 -5.97 -0.63 0.82
CA ASN A 180 -6.16 -1.99 0.33
C ASN A 180 -6.11 -3.01 1.49
N ASN A 181 -5.19 -2.84 2.44
CA ASN A 181 -5.06 -3.73 3.59
C ASN A 181 -6.25 -3.68 4.56
N ILE A 182 -7.01 -2.59 4.60
CA ILE A 182 -8.26 -2.48 5.37
C ILE A 182 -9.52 -2.72 4.50
N ASP A 183 -9.33 -3.30 3.31
CA ASP A 183 -10.36 -3.62 2.32
C ASP A 183 -11.18 -2.38 1.84
N ASP A 184 -10.61 -1.16 1.87
CA ASP A 184 -11.24 0.09 1.39
C ASP A 184 -10.75 0.46 -0.04
N PRO A 185 -11.37 -0.10 -1.10
CA PRO A 185 -10.92 0.11 -2.47
C PRO A 185 -11.11 1.55 -2.95
N ALA A 186 -12.07 2.29 -2.42
CA ALA A 186 -12.38 3.63 -2.90
C ALA A 186 -11.27 4.61 -2.49
N ASN A 187 -10.82 4.54 -1.23
CA ASN A 187 -9.69 5.33 -0.78
C ASN A 187 -8.36 4.83 -1.37
N ALA A 188 -8.19 3.52 -1.56
CA ALA A 188 -7.03 2.96 -2.22
C ALA A 188 -6.93 3.44 -3.68
N GLU A 189 -8.04 3.42 -4.43
CA GLU A 189 -8.11 3.92 -5.81
C GLU A 189 -7.68 5.39 -5.88
N ARG A 190 -8.22 6.25 -5.01
CA ARG A 190 -7.87 7.67 -4.97
C ARG A 190 -6.37 7.86 -4.75
N ALA A 191 -5.80 7.16 -3.77
CA ALA A 191 -4.37 7.25 -3.47
C ALA A 191 -3.50 6.78 -4.65
N TYR A 192 -3.85 5.67 -5.31
CA TYR A 192 -3.11 5.20 -6.48
C TYR A 192 -3.28 6.11 -7.71
N ARG A 193 -4.42 6.76 -7.90
CA ARG A 193 -4.59 7.78 -8.96
C ARG A 193 -3.69 8.98 -8.71
N GLU A 194 -3.60 9.45 -7.47
CA GLU A 194 -2.69 10.55 -7.09
C GLU A 194 -1.23 10.17 -7.29
N ALA A 195 -0.83 8.97 -6.84
CA ALA A 195 0.52 8.43 -7.07
C ALA A 195 0.86 8.34 -8.56
N LEU A 196 -0.07 7.81 -9.37
CA LEU A 196 0.12 7.67 -10.81
C LEU A 196 0.24 9.03 -11.52
N ALA A 197 -0.55 10.02 -11.10
CA ALA A 197 -0.47 11.37 -11.65
C ALA A 197 0.89 12.02 -11.40
N ILE A 198 1.45 11.84 -10.18
CA ILE A 198 2.79 12.32 -9.84
C ILE A 198 3.86 11.63 -10.69
N GLN A 199 3.83 10.29 -10.77
CA GLN A 199 4.78 9.54 -11.60
C GLN A 199 4.69 9.94 -13.08
N GLN A 200 3.49 10.05 -13.64
CA GLN A 200 3.27 10.45 -15.04
C GLN A 200 3.83 11.84 -15.33
N LYS A 201 3.64 12.79 -14.41
CA LYS A 201 4.15 14.16 -14.54
C LYS A 201 5.68 14.18 -14.64
N VAL A 202 6.38 13.38 -13.82
CA VAL A 202 7.84 13.44 -13.74
C VAL A 202 8.53 12.53 -14.76
N LEU A 203 8.04 11.30 -14.91
CA LEU A 203 8.67 10.24 -15.68
C LEU A 203 8.15 10.14 -17.12
N GLY A 204 6.96 10.70 -17.38
CA GLY A 204 6.25 10.58 -18.66
C GLY A 204 5.31 9.38 -18.71
N ALA A 205 4.31 9.46 -19.59
CA ALA A 205 3.20 8.48 -19.66
C ALA A 205 3.61 7.08 -20.17
N ASP A 206 4.76 6.99 -20.87
CA ASP A 206 5.31 5.78 -21.48
C ASP A 206 6.40 5.11 -20.65
N ASN A 207 6.69 5.63 -19.45
CA ASN A 207 7.76 5.10 -18.62
C ASN A 207 7.36 3.75 -17.98
N PRO A 208 8.21 2.70 -18.07
CA PRO A 208 7.91 1.37 -17.51
C PRO A 208 7.58 1.35 -16.01
N ALA A 209 8.10 2.31 -15.25
CA ALA A 209 7.93 2.42 -13.80
C ALA A 209 6.47 2.63 -13.35
N LEU A 210 5.61 3.10 -14.25
CA LEU A 210 4.19 3.32 -13.97
C LEU A 210 3.42 2.00 -13.87
N ALA A 211 3.95 0.90 -14.39
CA ALA A 211 3.24 -0.37 -14.53
C ALA A 211 2.69 -0.88 -13.19
N LEU A 212 3.49 -0.90 -12.13
CA LEU A 212 3.05 -1.38 -10.81
C LEU A 212 1.92 -0.53 -10.23
N THR A 213 2.02 0.80 -10.31
CA THR A 213 0.97 1.72 -9.83
C THR A 213 -0.32 1.53 -10.62
N ILE A 214 -0.22 1.32 -11.95
CA ILE A 214 -1.37 1.02 -12.82
C ILE A 214 -2.03 -0.31 -12.45
N MET A 215 -1.25 -1.37 -12.19
CA MET A 215 -1.79 -2.68 -11.82
C MET A 215 -2.49 -2.64 -10.45
N LYS A 216 -1.89 -1.95 -9.47
CA LYS A 216 -2.51 -1.71 -8.16
C LYS A 216 -3.83 -0.95 -8.29
N LEU A 217 -3.85 0.10 -9.10
CA LEU A 217 -5.07 0.86 -9.42
C LEU A 217 -6.15 -0.03 -10.06
N ALA A 218 -5.77 -0.87 -11.02
CA ALA A 218 -6.70 -1.77 -11.70
C ALA A 218 -7.41 -2.73 -10.73
N ALA A 219 -6.68 -3.30 -9.75
CA ALA A 219 -7.29 -4.16 -8.73
C ALA A 219 -8.35 -3.43 -7.90
N GLN A 220 -8.12 -2.16 -7.52
CA GLN A 220 -9.09 -1.39 -6.73
C GLN A 220 -10.34 -1.04 -7.54
N ILE A 221 -10.17 -0.79 -8.83
CA ILE A 221 -11.28 -0.52 -9.77
C ILE A 221 -12.11 -1.79 -10.00
N ALA A 222 -11.45 -2.94 -10.18
CA ALA A 222 -12.14 -4.23 -10.32
C ALA A 222 -12.90 -4.61 -9.04
N HIS A 223 -12.32 -4.36 -7.86
CA HIS A 223 -13.01 -4.60 -6.59
C HIS A 223 -14.33 -3.80 -6.48
N GLN A 224 -14.42 -2.65 -7.15
CA GLN A 224 -15.62 -1.82 -7.24
C GLN A 224 -16.55 -2.18 -8.43
N GLN A 225 -16.38 -3.36 -9.03
CA GLN A 225 -17.22 -3.89 -10.12
C GLN A 225 -17.09 -3.13 -11.45
N ASN A 226 -15.93 -2.51 -11.72
CA ASN A 226 -15.62 -1.87 -13.00
C ASN A 226 -14.48 -2.62 -13.74
N GLY A 227 -14.75 -3.88 -14.12
CA GLY A 227 -13.78 -4.77 -14.78
C GLY A 227 -13.22 -4.22 -16.09
N ALA A 228 -14.06 -3.62 -16.94
CA ALA A 228 -13.65 -3.11 -18.25
C ALA A 228 -12.61 -1.96 -18.19
N GLU A 229 -12.64 -1.11 -17.16
CA GLU A 229 -11.56 -0.13 -16.93
C GLU A 229 -10.29 -0.81 -16.38
N ALA A 230 -10.44 -1.76 -15.46
CA ALA A 230 -9.32 -2.51 -14.89
C ALA A 230 -8.54 -3.28 -15.97
N GLU A 231 -9.22 -3.99 -16.87
CA GLU A 231 -8.56 -4.73 -17.96
C GLU A 231 -7.79 -3.81 -18.92
N ARG A 232 -8.34 -2.63 -19.25
CA ARG A 232 -7.64 -1.62 -20.06
C ARG A 232 -6.37 -1.12 -19.38
N LEU A 233 -6.42 -0.91 -18.07
CA LEU A 233 -5.26 -0.53 -17.28
C LEU A 233 -4.20 -1.64 -17.27
N LEU A 234 -4.60 -2.90 -17.08
CA LEU A 234 -3.67 -4.04 -17.13
C LEU A 234 -3.07 -4.25 -18.53
N ALA A 235 -3.82 -3.99 -19.60
CA ALA A 235 -3.29 -4.00 -20.97
C ALA A 235 -2.20 -2.92 -21.16
N ARG A 236 -2.46 -1.69 -20.66
CA ARG A 236 -1.46 -0.61 -20.65
C ARG A 236 -0.24 -0.98 -19.83
N ALA A 237 -0.41 -1.55 -18.63
CA ALA A 237 0.70 -2.02 -17.83
C ALA A 237 1.55 -3.06 -18.58
N GLY A 238 0.94 -4.01 -19.29
CA GLY A 238 1.65 -4.98 -20.13
C GLY A 238 2.52 -4.35 -21.22
N GLN A 239 2.03 -3.31 -21.89
CA GLN A 239 2.81 -2.57 -22.89
C GLN A 239 4.03 -1.85 -22.30
N LEU A 240 3.89 -1.33 -21.07
CA LEU A 240 4.98 -0.69 -20.34
C LEU A 240 6.01 -1.73 -19.84
N ILE A 241 5.54 -2.88 -19.37
CA ILE A 241 6.38 -3.97 -18.89
C ILE A 241 7.24 -4.55 -20.01
N ALA A 242 6.73 -4.61 -21.25
CA ALA A 242 7.52 -5.03 -22.41
C ALA A 242 8.77 -4.15 -22.68
N LYS A 243 8.81 -2.93 -22.12
CA LYS A 243 9.95 -2.01 -22.19
C LYS A 243 10.81 -2.04 -20.92
N SER A 244 10.49 -2.90 -19.95
CA SER A 244 11.21 -3.06 -18.69
C SER A 244 12.12 -4.27 -18.72
N GLY A 245 13.26 -4.18 -18.01
CA GLY A 245 14.12 -5.32 -17.70
C GLY A 245 13.86 -5.95 -16.33
N ASP A 246 12.85 -5.47 -15.58
CA ASP A 246 12.54 -5.97 -14.24
C ASP A 246 11.79 -7.32 -14.32
N PRO A 247 12.39 -8.42 -13.84
CA PRO A 247 11.79 -9.75 -13.92
C PRO A 247 10.59 -9.94 -12.98
N LEU A 248 10.36 -9.05 -11.99
CA LEU A 248 9.19 -9.13 -11.11
C LEU A 248 7.90 -8.69 -11.82
N LEU A 249 7.99 -7.71 -12.72
CA LEU A 249 6.81 -7.08 -13.30
C LEU A 249 5.92 -8.05 -14.09
N PRO A 250 6.45 -9.00 -14.90
CA PRO A 250 5.62 -10.01 -15.56
C PRO A 250 4.85 -10.90 -14.57
N ALA A 251 5.49 -11.37 -13.50
CA ALA A 251 4.84 -12.19 -12.46
C ALA A 251 3.77 -11.40 -11.70
N GLN A 252 4.05 -10.13 -11.39
CA GLN A 252 3.07 -9.23 -10.78
C GLN A 252 1.88 -8.97 -11.72
N LEU A 253 2.11 -8.82 -13.03
CA LEU A 253 1.03 -8.64 -14.00
C LEU A 253 0.09 -9.84 -14.05
N ASP A 254 0.63 -11.06 -14.04
CA ASP A 254 -0.19 -12.27 -13.98
C ASP A 254 -0.98 -12.35 -12.66
N TYR A 255 -0.35 -12.00 -11.52
CA TYR A 255 -1.07 -11.90 -10.24
C TYR A 255 -2.20 -10.87 -10.27
N TYR A 256 -1.95 -9.64 -10.74
CA TYR A 256 -2.98 -8.61 -10.77
C TYR A 256 -4.09 -8.91 -11.79
N ARG A 257 -3.78 -9.58 -12.91
CA ARG A 257 -4.80 -10.13 -13.82
C ARG A 257 -5.65 -11.19 -13.12
N ALA A 258 -5.03 -12.10 -12.37
CA ALA A 258 -5.77 -13.09 -11.59
C ALA A 258 -6.72 -12.43 -10.59
N VAL A 259 -6.27 -11.39 -9.88
CA VAL A 259 -7.11 -10.61 -8.95
C VAL A 259 -8.29 -9.97 -9.67
N VAL A 260 -8.05 -9.28 -10.80
CA VAL A 260 -9.13 -8.63 -11.56
C VAL A 260 -10.14 -9.65 -12.07
N PHE A 261 -9.68 -10.75 -12.66
CA PHE A 261 -10.55 -11.81 -13.16
C PHE A 261 -11.33 -12.52 -12.04
N ALA A 262 -10.75 -12.66 -10.85
CA ALA A 262 -11.45 -13.18 -9.68
C ALA A 262 -12.61 -12.25 -9.26
N TYR A 263 -12.42 -10.92 -9.30
CA TYR A 263 -13.52 -9.97 -9.01
C TYR A 263 -14.62 -9.98 -10.06
N GLU A 264 -14.32 -10.38 -11.29
CA GLU A 264 -15.29 -10.57 -12.38
C GLU A 264 -15.97 -11.94 -12.36
N GLY A 265 -15.57 -12.84 -11.44
CA GLY A 265 -16.09 -14.21 -11.36
C GLY A 265 -15.50 -15.18 -12.40
N ARG A 266 -14.46 -14.77 -13.14
CA ARG A 266 -13.73 -15.59 -14.13
C ARG A 266 -12.71 -16.50 -13.43
N ASN A 267 -13.21 -17.34 -12.53
CA ASN A 267 -12.37 -18.08 -11.57
C ASN A 267 -11.38 -19.04 -12.23
N ALA A 268 -11.73 -19.70 -13.34
CA ALA A 268 -10.84 -20.63 -14.02
C ALA A 268 -9.63 -19.92 -14.67
N GLU A 269 -9.87 -18.78 -15.33
CA GLU A 269 -8.79 -17.97 -15.91
C GLU A 269 -7.92 -17.35 -14.83
N ALA A 270 -8.55 -16.86 -13.75
CA ALA A 270 -7.85 -16.35 -12.58
C ALA A 270 -6.94 -17.41 -11.93
N LEU A 271 -7.43 -18.66 -11.84
CA LEU A 271 -6.68 -19.76 -11.23
C LEU A 271 -5.42 -20.09 -12.02
N ALA A 272 -5.54 -20.19 -13.35
CA ALA A 272 -4.39 -20.42 -14.22
C ALA A 272 -3.35 -19.30 -14.09
N LEU A 273 -3.79 -18.04 -14.03
CA LEU A 273 -2.90 -16.89 -13.85
C LEU A 273 -2.23 -16.88 -12.46
N ALA A 274 -2.96 -17.20 -11.40
CA ALA A 274 -2.42 -17.28 -10.04
C ALA A 274 -1.33 -18.36 -9.94
N GLN A 275 -1.55 -19.53 -10.55
CA GLN A 275 -0.57 -20.62 -10.60
C GLN A 275 0.69 -20.24 -11.39
N ARG A 276 0.54 -19.53 -12.52
CA ARG A 276 1.70 -19.01 -13.26
C ARG A 276 2.49 -17.99 -12.45
N ALA A 277 1.81 -17.03 -11.82
CA ALA A 277 2.46 -16.05 -10.96
C ALA A 277 3.20 -16.72 -9.79
N GLU A 278 2.58 -17.71 -9.15
CA GLU A 278 3.19 -18.52 -8.08
C GLU A 278 4.48 -19.22 -8.53
N GLY A 279 4.47 -19.86 -9.71
CA GLY A 279 5.64 -20.50 -10.31
C GLY A 279 6.79 -19.50 -10.56
N GLU A 280 6.48 -18.32 -11.12
CA GLU A 280 7.49 -17.30 -11.38
C GLU A 280 8.02 -16.66 -10.10
N PHE A 281 7.18 -16.36 -9.11
CA PHE A 281 7.65 -15.84 -7.83
C PHE A 281 8.52 -16.87 -7.08
N THR A 282 8.20 -18.16 -7.17
CA THR A 282 9.05 -19.23 -6.62
C THR A 282 10.43 -19.23 -7.28
N ARG A 283 10.50 -19.10 -8.60
CA ARG A 283 11.77 -19.02 -9.35
C ARG A 283 12.58 -17.78 -8.98
N LEU A 284 11.91 -16.66 -8.72
CA LEU A 284 12.54 -15.37 -8.35
C LEU A 284 12.93 -15.30 -6.87
N ALA A 285 12.56 -16.28 -6.06
CA ALA A 285 12.85 -16.34 -4.63
C ALA A 285 13.48 -17.69 -4.22
N PRO A 286 14.64 -18.07 -4.80
CA PRO A 286 15.21 -19.41 -4.62
C PRO A 286 15.72 -19.71 -3.20
N ASN A 287 16.02 -18.68 -2.39
CA ASN A 287 16.51 -18.87 -1.01
C ASN A 287 15.40 -18.72 0.04
N VAL A 288 14.15 -18.55 -0.39
CA VAL A 288 12.99 -18.58 0.50
C VAL A 288 12.84 -19.99 1.05
N THR A 289 12.65 -20.09 2.36
CA THR A 289 12.27 -21.37 2.95
C THR A 289 10.84 -21.67 2.53
N VAL A 290 10.69 -22.53 1.52
CA VAL A 290 9.42 -23.09 1.09
C VAL A 290 9.33 -24.48 1.71
N PRO A 291 8.48 -24.69 2.75
CA PRO A 291 8.39 -25.98 3.38
C PRO A 291 7.97 -27.04 2.37
N ALA A 292 8.65 -28.20 2.40
CA ALA A 292 8.31 -29.31 1.52
C ALA A 292 6.85 -29.75 1.79
N PRO A 293 6.09 -30.15 0.77
CA PRO A 293 4.69 -30.55 0.97
C PRO A 293 4.62 -31.92 1.63
N ARG A 294 4.72 -32.01 2.97
CA ARG A 294 4.32 -33.18 3.78
C ARG A 294 3.87 -32.77 5.19
N GLY A 295 2.88 -33.51 5.69
CA GLY A 295 1.98 -33.14 6.79
C GLY A 295 2.56 -33.03 8.21
N GLN A 296 1.73 -32.43 9.05
CA GLN A 296 1.87 -32.12 10.49
C GLN A 296 2.84 -30.99 10.84
N LEU A 297 2.28 -29.90 11.36
CA LEU A 297 3.00 -28.80 11.98
C LEU A 297 2.81 -28.87 13.50
N ALA A 298 3.93 -28.82 14.23
CA ALA A 298 3.98 -28.48 15.64
C ALA A 298 4.36 -27.00 15.77
N GLY A 299 3.57 -26.26 16.55
CA GLY A 299 3.63 -24.81 16.66
C GLY A 299 4.90 -24.29 17.31
N HIS A 300 5.32 -23.09 16.91
CA HIS A 300 6.27 -22.25 17.63
C HIS A 300 5.85 -20.78 17.51
N SER A 301 5.72 -20.12 18.67
CA SER A 301 5.47 -18.69 18.82
C SER A 301 6.74 -17.89 18.56
N GLY A 302 6.62 -16.78 17.80
CA GLY A 302 7.70 -15.81 17.57
C GLY A 302 7.16 -14.38 17.55
N THR A 303 7.86 -13.51 18.27
CA THR A 303 7.57 -12.10 18.57
C THR A 303 7.72 -11.16 17.36
N LEU A 304 7.02 -10.02 17.41
CA LEU A 304 6.89 -9.07 16.30
C LEU A 304 7.60 -7.74 16.57
N GLY A 305 8.33 -7.27 15.56
CA GLY A 305 8.79 -5.89 15.46
C GLY A 305 7.99 -5.15 14.39
N GLY A 306 7.32 -4.06 14.80
CA GLY A 306 6.73 -3.08 13.88
C GLY A 306 7.81 -2.30 13.15
N GLY A 307 7.74 -2.27 11.81
CA GLY A 307 8.67 -1.54 10.97
C GLY A 307 8.35 -0.05 10.95
N GLY A 308 8.99 0.72 11.85
CA GLY A 308 9.14 2.17 11.72
C GLY A 308 10.09 2.55 10.58
N VAL A 309 10.41 3.84 10.48
CA VAL A 309 11.34 4.46 9.51
C VAL A 309 12.68 3.71 9.36
N GLU A 310 13.05 2.94 10.37
CA GLU A 310 14.19 2.01 10.42
C GLU A 310 14.14 0.93 9.32
N SER A 311 12.96 0.38 8.98
CA SER A 311 12.80 -0.63 7.92
C SER A 311 13.11 -0.14 6.51
N LEU A 312 13.16 1.18 6.29
CA LEU A 312 13.56 1.79 5.01
C LEU A 312 15.07 2.09 4.95
N LEU A 313 15.74 2.13 6.12
CA LEU A 313 17.16 2.44 6.25
C LEU A 313 18.02 1.19 6.43
N THR A 314 17.54 0.19 7.19
CA THR A 314 18.27 -1.05 7.49
C THR A 314 17.69 -2.22 6.71
N ASP A 315 17.93 -2.19 5.41
CA ASP A 315 17.69 -3.36 4.56
C ASP A 315 18.83 -4.39 4.72
N GLN A 316 18.93 -4.98 5.92
CA GLN A 316 19.91 -6.02 6.28
C GLN A 316 19.28 -7.41 6.38
N SER A 317 18.13 -7.63 5.74
CA SER A 317 17.59 -8.99 5.59
C SER A 317 18.52 -9.80 4.68
N PRO A 318 18.80 -11.09 4.98
CA PRO A 318 19.69 -11.93 4.17
C PRO A 318 19.23 -12.11 2.70
N ASN A 319 18.01 -11.67 2.37
CA ASN A 319 17.41 -11.77 1.03
C ASN A 319 17.36 -10.37 0.39
N SER A 320 17.70 -10.26 -0.90
CA SER A 320 17.68 -9.00 -1.65
C SER A 320 16.27 -8.35 -1.69
N THR A 321 16.18 -7.04 -1.95
CA THR A 321 14.89 -6.33 -2.10
C THR A 321 13.97 -7.00 -3.13
N GLN A 322 14.55 -7.54 -4.21
CA GLN A 322 13.83 -8.27 -5.25
C GLN A 322 13.28 -9.60 -4.73
N GLU A 323 14.08 -10.36 -3.98
CA GLU A 323 13.69 -11.64 -3.41
C GLU A 323 12.59 -11.48 -2.36
N ARG A 324 12.61 -10.41 -1.54
CA ARG A 324 11.51 -10.13 -0.60
C ARG A 324 10.21 -9.72 -1.30
N ALA A 325 10.32 -8.97 -2.40
CA ALA A 325 9.16 -8.66 -3.23
C ALA A 325 8.59 -9.92 -3.89
N ALA A 326 9.46 -10.84 -4.34
CA ALA A 326 9.06 -12.13 -4.87
C ALA A 326 8.41 -13.02 -3.80
N LEU A 327 8.94 -13.08 -2.58
CA LEU A 327 8.32 -13.77 -1.44
C LEU A 327 6.91 -13.25 -1.14
N SER A 328 6.74 -11.93 -1.09
CA SER A 328 5.43 -11.31 -0.86
C SER A 328 4.45 -11.66 -1.98
N GLY A 329 4.93 -11.61 -3.24
CA GLY A 329 4.16 -12.03 -4.41
C GLY A 329 3.77 -13.51 -4.39
N LEU A 330 4.68 -14.38 -3.97
CA LEU A 330 4.45 -15.82 -3.80
C LEU A 330 3.33 -16.06 -2.79
N ALA A 331 3.43 -15.46 -1.59
CA ALA A 331 2.41 -15.64 -0.56
C ALA A 331 1.03 -15.16 -1.01
N GLU A 332 0.93 -14.01 -1.67
CA GLU A 332 -0.35 -13.51 -2.18
C GLU A 332 -0.90 -14.33 -3.36
N ALA A 333 -0.05 -14.79 -4.28
CA ALA A 333 -0.45 -15.64 -5.39
C ALA A 333 -0.95 -17.01 -4.90
N THR A 334 -0.22 -17.65 -3.97
CA THR A 334 -0.64 -18.93 -3.37
C THR A 334 -1.93 -18.77 -2.55
N ARG A 335 -2.11 -17.64 -1.83
CA ARG A 335 -3.37 -17.35 -1.13
C ARG A 335 -4.55 -17.20 -2.10
N LEU A 336 -4.35 -16.48 -3.20
CA LEU A 336 -5.37 -16.31 -4.23
C LEU A 336 -5.70 -17.64 -4.92
N HIS A 337 -4.70 -18.45 -5.22
CA HIS A 337 -4.86 -19.82 -5.72
C HIS A 337 -5.76 -20.64 -4.79
N ALA A 338 -5.47 -20.69 -3.49
CA ALA A 338 -6.31 -21.37 -2.51
C ALA A 338 -7.75 -20.82 -2.47
N THR A 339 -7.92 -19.51 -2.55
CA THR A 339 -9.25 -18.86 -2.60
C THR A 339 -10.04 -19.31 -3.83
N LEU A 340 -9.41 -19.36 -5.00
CA LEU A 340 -10.04 -19.75 -6.26
C LEU A 340 -10.41 -21.24 -6.30
N LEU A 341 -9.60 -22.10 -5.69
CA LEU A 341 -9.95 -23.52 -5.49
C LEU A 341 -11.18 -23.67 -4.60
N GLN A 342 -11.24 -22.91 -3.49
CA GLN A 342 -12.41 -22.92 -2.60
C GLN A 342 -13.67 -22.47 -3.35
N LEU A 343 -13.61 -21.36 -4.10
CA LEU A 343 -14.73 -20.86 -4.90
C LEU A 343 -15.18 -21.83 -6.00
N SER A 344 -14.30 -22.70 -6.47
CA SER A 344 -14.59 -23.73 -7.47
C SER A 344 -15.09 -25.03 -6.86
N GLY A 345 -15.21 -25.12 -5.53
CA GLY A 345 -15.65 -26.32 -4.81
C GLY A 345 -14.54 -27.34 -4.50
N ASN A 346 -13.28 -27.06 -4.88
CA ASN A 346 -12.12 -27.93 -4.63
C ASN A 346 -11.56 -27.70 -3.22
N THR A 347 -12.38 -27.91 -2.19
CA THR A 347 -12.11 -27.49 -0.80
C THR A 347 -10.94 -28.23 -0.14
N ALA A 348 -10.76 -29.52 -0.44
CA ALA A 348 -9.64 -30.30 0.08
C ALA A 348 -8.28 -29.77 -0.42
N GLU A 349 -8.21 -29.45 -1.71
CA GLU A 349 -7.00 -28.86 -2.31
C GLU A 349 -6.80 -27.41 -1.83
N ALA A 350 -7.88 -26.62 -1.75
CA ALA A 350 -7.84 -25.27 -1.20
C ALA A 350 -7.24 -25.24 0.21
N ALA A 351 -7.60 -26.19 1.08
CA ALA A 351 -7.06 -26.30 2.43
C ALA A 351 -5.54 -26.61 2.44
N LEU A 352 -5.07 -27.48 1.53
CA LEU A 352 -3.64 -27.77 1.38
C LEU A 352 -2.86 -26.53 0.93
N VAL A 353 -3.35 -25.82 -0.09
CA VAL A 353 -2.70 -24.62 -0.62
C VAL A 353 -2.74 -23.47 0.39
N ALA A 354 -3.83 -23.33 1.15
CA ALA A 354 -3.93 -22.34 2.23
C ALA A 354 -2.93 -22.63 3.37
N ARG A 355 -2.75 -23.90 3.77
CA ARG A 355 -1.73 -24.28 4.76
C ARG A 355 -0.32 -24.01 4.26
N ARG A 356 -0.04 -24.30 2.98
CA ARG A 356 1.24 -23.95 2.35
C ARG A 356 1.52 -22.45 2.40
N THR A 357 0.48 -21.62 2.24
CA THR A 357 0.62 -20.16 2.37
C THR A 357 1.09 -19.76 3.78
N GLN A 358 0.46 -20.30 4.83
CA GLN A 358 0.90 -20.05 6.23
C GLN A 358 2.33 -20.51 6.46
N GLN A 359 2.66 -21.71 6.00
CA GLN A 359 4.01 -22.28 6.09
C GLN A 359 5.07 -21.37 5.44
N ILE A 360 4.79 -20.80 4.27
CA ILE A 360 5.68 -19.83 3.60
C ILE A 360 5.82 -18.57 4.45
N LEU A 361 4.72 -18.04 4.99
CA LEU A 361 4.74 -16.82 5.79
C LEU A 361 5.50 -17.01 7.10
N GLU A 362 5.24 -18.09 7.82
CA GLU A 362 5.91 -18.44 9.09
C GLU A 362 7.41 -18.65 8.91
N ALA A 363 7.80 -19.49 7.94
CA ALA A 363 9.21 -19.83 7.70
C ALA A 363 10.07 -18.63 7.29
N ASN A 364 9.44 -17.52 6.90
CA ASN A 364 10.12 -16.31 6.47
C ASN A 364 9.78 -15.08 7.35
N GLY A 365 9.28 -15.29 8.58
CA GLY A 365 9.06 -14.22 9.56
C GLY A 365 7.92 -13.26 9.22
N MET A 366 6.97 -13.68 8.38
CA MET A 366 5.81 -12.90 7.93
C MET A 366 4.49 -13.36 8.56
N SER A 367 4.56 -14.11 9.66
CA SER A 367 3.40 -14.65 10.38
C SER A 367 2.46 -13.58 10.92
N VAL A 368 2.92 -12.34 11.07
CA VAL A 368 2.05 -11.21 11.44
C VAL A 368 2.09 -10.12 10.39
N SER A 369 1.34 -10.44 9.35
CA SER A 369 1.06 -9.60 8.20
C SER A 369 -0.45 -9.68 7.90
N SER A 370 -0.98 -8.70 7.17
CA SER A 370 -2.36 -8.79 6.68
C SER A 370 -2.57 -10.03 5.79
N SER A 371 -1.54 -10.48 5.07
CA SER A 371 -1.55 -11.71 4.27
C SER A 371 -1.73 -12.96 5.14
N ALA A 372 -1.00 -13.06 6.25
CA ALA A 372 -1.14 -14.16 7.21
C ALA A 372 -2.54 -14.21 7.82
N ALA A 373 -3.05 -13.08 8.32
CA ALA A 373 -4.39 -13.00 8.88
C ALA A 373 -5.48 -13.41 7.86
N ARG A 374 -5.38 -12.94 6.61
CA ARG A 374 -6.30 -13.31 5.53
C ARG A 374 -6.24 -14.80 5.18
N SER A 375 -5.04 -15.38 5.19
CA SER A 375 -4.88 -16.81 4.90
C SER A 375 -5.35 -17.70 6.06
N LEU A 376 -5.21 -17.28 7.33
CA LEU A 376 -5.82 -17.95 8.48
C LEU A 376 -7.35 -17.91 8.40
N ARG A 377 -7.93 -16.75 8.02
CA ARG A 377 -9.37 -16.64 7.78
C ARG A 377 -9.87 -17.57 6.66
N LEU A 378 -9.06 -17.77 5.61
CA LEU A 378 -9.35 -18.74 4.54
C LEU A 378 -9.30 -20.19 5.06
N LEU A 379 -8.34 -20.54 5.92
CA LEU A 379 -8.28 -21.85 6.58
C LEU A 379 -9.53 -22.07 7.44
N ALA A 380 -9.92 -21.10 8.25
CA ALA A 380 -11.14 -21.16 9.04
C ALA A 380 -12.37 -21.44 8.17
N SER A 381 -12.48 -20.75 7.02
CA SER A 381 -13.56 -20.96 6.06
C SER A 381 -13.54 -22.36 5.43
N ASN A 382 -12.36 -22.91 5.11
CA ASN A 382 -12.25 -24.28 4.59
C ASN A 382 -12.71 -25.32 5.61
N GLU A 383 -12.31 -25.20 6.87
CA GLU A 383 -12.75 -26.12 7.93
C GLU A 383 -14.27 -26.01 8.17
N ALA A 384 -14.83 -24.79 8.13
CA ALA A 384 -16.26 -24.57 8.24
C ALA A 384 -17.05 -25.21 7.09
N ILE A 385 -16.54 -25.17 5.85
CA ILE A 385 -17.17 -25.88 4.71
C ILE A 385 -17.14 -27.40 4.94
N GLY A 386 -16.06 -27.91 5.54
CA GLY A 386 -15.94 -29.30 6.02
C GLY A 386 -16.80 -29.63 7.24
N ARG A 387 -17.51 -28.65 7.81
CA ARG A 387 -18.29 -28.73 9.06
C ARG A 387 -17.47 -29.01 10.32
N ASP A 388 -16.17 -28.75 10.29
CA ASP A 388 -15.32 -28.71 11.49
C ASP A 388 -15.34 -27.31 12.10
N TYR A 389 -16.45 -26.96 12.74
CA TYR A 389 -16.64 -25.64 13.35
C TYR A 389 -15.67 -25.35 14.52
N PRO A 390 -15.28 -26.33 15.37
CA PRO A 390 -14.23 -26.10 16.36
C PRO A 390 -12.88 -25.70 15.73
N ALA A 391 -12.44 -26.38 14.68
CA ALA A 391 -11.20 -25.99 13.97
C ALA A 391 -11.35 -24.64 13.28
N ALA A 392 -12.52 -24.37 12.66
CA ALA A 392 -12.82 -23.08 12.05
C ALA A 392 -12.73 -21.91 13.05
N ALA A 393 -13.31 -22.07 14.25
CA ALA A 393 -13.22 -21.09 15.32
C ALA A 393 -11.77 -20.90 15.80
N GLY A 394 -10.99 -21.97 15.91
CA GLY A 394 -9.57 -21.90 16.26
C GLY A 394 -8.74 -21.05 15.29
N TYR A 395 -8.84 -21.33 13.99
CA TYR A 395 -8.16 -20.52 12.97
C TYR A 395 -8.68 -19.08 12.90
N SER A 396 -9.98 -18.85 13.14
CA SER A 396 -10.54 -17.50 13.17
C SER A 396 -10.05 -16.69 14.37
N ALA A 397 -9.90 -17.31 15.55
CA ALA A 397 -9.31 -16.68 16.73
C ALA A 397 -7.83 -16.33 16.51
N GLU A 398 -7.07 -17.21 15.85
CA GLU A 398 -5.68 -16.91 15.48
C GLU A 398 -5.62 -15.74 14.48
N ALA A 399 -6.48 -15.74 13.45
CA ALA A 399 -6.59 -14.64 12.50
C ALA A 399 -6.91 -13.31 13.21
N GLU A 400 -7.79 -13.33 14.22
CA GLU A 400 -8.16 -12.16 15.02
C GLU A 400 -6.96 -11.58 15.78
N GLN A 401 -6.14 -12.44 16.40
CA GLN A 401 -4.91 -12.01 17.09
C GLN A 401 -3.92 -11.35 16.13
N VAL A 402 -3.90 -11.76 14.86
CA VAL A 402 -3.07 -11.12 13.84
C VAL A 402 -3.70 -9.81 13.38
N PHE A 403 -5.00 -9.78 13.06
CA PHE A 403 -5.71 -8.59 12.62
C PHE A 403 -5.65 -7.45 13.65
N SER A 404 -5.88 -7.74 14.93
CA SER A 404 -5.79 -6.77 16.03
C SER A 404 -4.40 -6.16 16.21
N ARG A 405 -3.36 -6.75 15.63
CA ARG A 405 -1.99 -6.19 15.62
C ARG A 405 -1.68 -5.40 14.37
N VAL A 406 -2.18 -5.84 13.20
CA VAL A 406 -1.79 -5.24 11.90
C VAL A 406 -2.80 -4.22 11.36
N VAL A 407 -4.09 -4.36 11.67
CA VAL A 407 -5.19 -3.47 11.25
C VAL A 407 -6.25 -3.36 12.37
N PRO A 408 -5.88 -2.88 13.56
CA PRO A 408 -6.76 -2.88 14.74
C PRO A 408 -8.02 -2.06 14.53
N GLY A 409 -9.18 -2.66 14.79
CA GLY A 409 -10.47 -1.98 14.72
C GLY A 409 -10.87 -1.58 13.30
N GLU A 410 -10.37 -2.30 12.30
CA GLU A 410 -10.68 -2.06 10.90
C GLU A 410 -11.55 -3.17 10.30
N ARG A 411 -12.10 -2.92 9.10
CA ARG A 411 -13.07 -3.82 8.44
C ARG A 411 -12.62 -5.29 8.35
N PRO A 412 -11.35 -5.64 8.05
CA PRO A 412 -10.94 -7.04 7.97
C PRO A 412 -11.12 -7.82 9.28
N GLU A 413 -10.89 -7.16 10.41
CA GLU A 413 -11.11 -7.73 11.75
C GLU A 413 -12.61 -7.96 11.99
N ALA A 414 -13.45 -6.96 11.67
CA ALA A 414 -14.90 -7.11 11.76
C ALA A 414 -15.42 -8.27 10.89
N ILE A 415 -14.93 -8.39 9.65
CA ILE A 415 -15.32 -9.50 8.76
C ILE A 415 -14.89 -10.85 9.34
N ASN A 416 -13.72 -10.95 9.96
CA ASN A 416 -13.29 -12.17 10.64
C ASN A 416 -14.26 -12.55 11.78
N LEU A 417 -14.66 -11.58 12.61
CA LEU A 417 -15.61 -11.78 13.71
C LEU A 417 -17.02 -12.14 13.22
N LEU A 418 -17.48 -11.56 12.10
CA LEU A 418 -18.74 -11.97 11.46
C LEU A 418 -18.67 -13.42 10.98
N SER A 419 -17.55 -13.84 10.38
CA SER A 419 -17.32 -15.23 9.99
C SER A 419 -17.30 -16.16 11.20
N GLU A 420 -16.58 -15.79 12.27
CA GLU A 420 -16.56 -16.56 13.51
C GLU A 420 -17.96 -16.75 14.09
N GLY A 421 -18.75 -15.67 14.18
CA GLY A 421 -20.13 -15.73 14.65
C GLY A 421 -20.99 -16.70 13.82
N ALA A 422 -20.80 -16.72 12.50
CA ALA A 422 -21.47 -17.69 11.63
C ALA A 422 -21.05 -19.13 11.92
N TYR A 423 -19.76 -19.40 12.17
CA TYR A 423 -19.29 -20.74 12.53
C TYR A 423 -19.86 -21.20 13.87
N GLN A 424 -19.91 -20.31 14.87
CA GLN A 424 -20.52 -20.61 16.18
C GLN A 424 -22.02 -20.89 16.05
N LEU A 425 -22.74 -20.13 15.21
CA LEU A 425 -24.17 -20.34 14.96
C LEU A 425 -24.43 -21.70 14.31
N GLN A 426 -23.60 -22.10 13.34
CA GLN A 426 -23.67 -23.40 12.68
C GLN A 426 -23.33 -24.56 13.64
N ALA A 427 -22.53 -24.29 14.67
CA ALA A 427 -22.27 -25.20 15.79
C ALA A 427 -23.35 -25.17 16.88
N ASP A 428 -24.50 -24.52 16.65
CA ASP A 428 -25.61 -24.33 17.58
C ASP A 428 -25.24 -23.58 18.88
N ARG A 429 -24.16 -22.80 18.86
CA ARG A 429 -23.70 -21.97 19.97
C ARG A 429 -24.19 -20.53 19.82
N VAL A 430 -25.51 -20.36 19.91
CA VAL A 430 -26.19 -19.07 19.65
C VAL A 430 -25.62 -17.92 20.51
N GLY A 431 -25.36 -18.15 21.79
CA GLY A 431 -24.80 -17.12 22.68
C GLY A 431 -23.41 -16.62 22.25
N ALA A 432 -22.52 -17.54 21.91
CA ALA A 432 -21.18 -17.21 21.42
C ALA A 432 -21.24 -16.52 20.04
N ALA A 433 -22.16 -16.95 19.18
CA ALA A 433 -22.38 -16.31 17.89
C ALA A 433 -22.77 -14.83 18.06
N VAL A 434 -23.76 -14.55 18.91
CA VAL A 434 -24.20 -13.18 19.21
C VAL A 434 -23.06 -12.34 19.79
N GLU A 435 -22.21 -12.92 20.64
CA GLU A 435 -21.03 -12.22 21.16
C GLU A 435 -20.05 -11.81 20.05
N SER A 436 -19.63 -12.74 19.18
CA SER A 436 -18.76 -12.43 18.05
C SER A 436 -19.37 -11.36 17.13
N PHE A 437 -20.67 -11.45 16.84
CA PHE A 437 -21.36 -10.45 16.04
C PHE A 437 -21.41 -9.07 16.69
N ARG A 438 -21.62 -8.98 18.01
CA ARG A 438 -21.57 -7.71 18.75
C ARG A 438 -20.20 -7.06 18.71
N ARG A 439 -19.14 -7.86 18.82
CA ARG A 439 -17.74 -7.41 18.69
C ARG A 439 -17.50 -6.86 17.27
N ALA A 440 -17.97 -7.55 16.24
CA ALA A 440 -17.92 -7.05 14.86
C ALA A 440 -18.70 -5.72 14.70
N GLY A 441 -19.91 -5.64 15.24
CA GLY A 441 -20.74 -4.43 15.23
C GLY A 441 -20.08 -3.25 15.93
N ALA A 442 -19.34 -3.47 17.02
CA ALA A 442 -18.59 -2.42 17.69
C ALA A 442 -17.53 -1.79 16.77
N ILE A 443 -16.83 -2.61 15.98
CA ILE A 443 -15.86 -2.13 14.98
C ILE A 443 -16.57 -1.40 13.83
N LEU A 444 -17.64 -1.98 13.27
CA LEU A 444 -18.37 -1.40 12.14
C LEU A 444 -19.09 -0.08 12.48
N ARG A 445 -19.35 0.20 13.75
CA ARG A 445 -19.87 1.51 14.22
C ARG A 445 -18.83 2.61 14.21
N SER A 446 -17.54 2.28 14.13
CA SER A 446 -16.49 3.29 14.15
C SER A 446 -16.65 4.24 12.95
N PRO A 447 -16.57 5.57 13.15
CA PRO A 447 -16.66 6.53 12.05
C PRO A 447 -15.48 6.43 11.06
N THR A 448 -14.38 5.78 11.44
CA THR A 448 -13.22 5.53 10.58
C THR A 448 -13.41 4.34 9.65
N VAL A 449 -14.29 3.40 10.02
CA VAL A 449 -14.58 2.21 9.21
C VAL A 449 -15.65 2.56 8.19
N THR A 450 -15.24 2.72 6.94
CA THR A 450 -16.20 3.01 5.86
C THR A 450 -16.96 1.74 5.47
N GLY A 451 -18.06 1.84 4.72
CA GLY A 451 -18.54 0.80 3.80
C GLY A 451 -18.98 -0.58 4.33
N GLY A 452 -19.47 -0.72 5.56
CA GLY A 452 -20.26 -1.89 6.02
C GLY A 452 -19.67 -3.30 5.74
N ALA A 453 -20.54 -4.30 5.69
CA ALA A 453 -20.23 -5.68 5.34
C ALA A 453 -21.22 -6.20 4.28
N ARG A 454 -20.81 -7.20 3.50
CA ARG A 454 -21.69 -7.78 2.48
C ARG A 454 -22.86 -8.55 3.12
N PRO A 455 -24.04 -8.64 2.47
CA PRO A 455 -25.23 -9.26 3.05
C PRO A 455 -25.02 -10.70 3.56
N GLU A 456 -24.16 -11.48 2.93
CA GLU A 456 -23.80 -12.85 3.34
C GLU A 456 -23.22 -12.93 4.76
N TYR A 457 -22.59 -11.85 5.25
CA TYR A 457 -22.08 -11.78 6.63
C TYR A 457 -23.14 -11.29 7.62
N ILE A 458 -24.18 -10.62 7.14
CA ILE A 458 -25.23 -10.03 7.99
C ILE A 458 -26.35 -11.05 8.26
N GLY A 459 -26.70 -11.89 7.28
CA GLY A 459 -27.76 -12.90 7.43
C GLY A 459 -27.61 -13.77 8.68
N PRO A 460 -26.45 -14.42 8.92
CA PRO A 460 -26.21 -15.21 10.12
C PRO A 460 -26.33 -14.40 11.43
N TRP A 461 -25.98 -13.12 11.42
CA TRP A 461 -26.15 -12.26 12.59
C TRP A 461 -27.63 -12.06 12.93
N LEU A 462 -28.46 -11.76 11.92
CA LEU A 462 -29.90 -11.61 12.12
C LEU A 462 -30.54 -12.90 12.62
N GLU A 463 -30.13 -14.05 12.07
CA GLU A 463 -30.61 -15.36 12.53
C GLU A 463 -30.22 -15.64 13.99
N ALA A 464 -28.96 -15.35 14.37
CA ALA A 464 -28.50 -15.53 15.74
C ALA A 464 -29.32 -14.68 16.73
N LEU A 465 -29.61 -13.41 16.39
CA LEU A 465 -30.46 -12.54 17.22
C LEU A 465 -31.93 -12.99 17.27
N HIS A 466 -32.43 -13.60 16.20
CA HIS A 466 -33.77 -14.20 16.20
C HIS A 466 -33.85 -15.39 17.16
N ARG A 467 -32.82 -16.26 17.15
CA ARG A 467 -32.73 -17.47 18.00
C ARG A 467 -32.29 -17.19 19.43
N ALA A 468 -31.70 -16.03 19.71
CA ALA A 468 -31.21 -15.68 21.04
C ALA A 468 -32.35 -15.56 22.06
N SER A 469 -32.09 -16.02 23.28
CA SER A 469 -32.93 -15.75 24.44
C SER A 469 -32.64 -14.36 25.00
N GLY A 470 -33.66 -13.69 25.54
CA GLY A 470 -33.51 -12.36 26.13
C GLY A 470 -34.74 -11.48 25.90
N ASP A 471 -34.58 -10.18 26.16
CA ASP A 471 -35.62 -9.19 25.87
C ASP A 471 -35.79 -9.05 24.34
N ARG A 472 -36.96 -9.46 23.85
CA ARG A 472 -37.30 -9.43 22.42
C ARG A 472 -37.21 -8.03 21.84
N ALA A 473 -37.64 -7.00 22.57
CA ALA A 473 -37.60 -5.62 22.08
C ALA A 473 -36.16 -5.10 21.92
N GLN A 474 -35.27 -5.50 22.83
CA GLN A 474 -33.84 -5.17 22.72
C GLN A 474 -33.18 -5.90 21.53
N LEU A 475 -33.46 -7.20 21.38
CA LEU A 475 -32.93 -8.01 20.27
C LEU A 475 -33.43 -7.52 18.91
N ASP A 476 -34.69 -7.08 18.81
CA ASP A 476 -35.24 -6.51 17.57
C ASP A 476 -34.58 -5.16 17.21
N THR A 477 -34.22 -4.36 18.23
CA THR A 477 -33.44 -3.13 18.02
C THR A 477 -32.04 -3.44 17.51
N GLU A 478 -31.35 -4.41 18.12
CA GLU A 478 -30.02 -4.85 17.69
C GLU A 478 -30.05 -5.44 16.28
N MET A 479 -31.10 -6.20 15.94
CA MET A 479 -31.31 -6.78 14.62
C MET A 479 -31.51 -5.68 13.56
N PHE A 480 -32.22 -4.61 13.89
CA PHE A 480 -32.35 -3.44 13.01
C PHE A 480 -31.00 -2.74 12.79
N GLU A 481 -30.20 -2.54 13.85
CA GLU A 481 -28.85 -1.97 13.75
C GLU A 481 -27.93 -2.83 12.88
N ALA A 482 -27.92 -4.15 13.12
CA ALA A 482 -27.16 -5.13 12.36
C ALA A 482 -27.47 -5.04 10.85
N ALA A 483 -28.75 -4.93 10.51
CA ALA A 483 -29.19 -4.81 9.12
C ALA A 483 -28.68 -3.53 8.43
N GLN A 484 -28.40 -2.45 9.17
CA GLN A 484 -27.85 -1.22 8.59
C GLN A 484 -26.40 -1.36 8.14
N PHE A 485 -25.65 -2.35 8.64
CA PHE A 485 -24.28 -2.60 8.19
C PHE A 485 -24.21 -3.29 6.83
N ALA A 486 -25.33 -3.79 6.28
CA ALA A 486 -25.34 -4.40 4.96
C ALA A 486 -25.00 -3.37 3.86
N ARG A 487 -23.83 -3.51 3.23
CA ARG A 487 -23.36 -2.65 2.14
C ARG A 487 -23.93 -3.11 0.79
N SER A 488 -24.30 -2.12 -0.03
CA SER A 488 -24.50 -2.18 -1.50
C SER A 488 -25.35 -3.33 -2.05
N GLY A 489 -26.54 -2.96 -2.53
CA GLY A 489 -27.43 -3.81 -3.33
C GLY A 489 -28.89 -3.47 -3.07
N GLN A 490 -29.76 -3.63 -4.07
CA GLN A 490 -31.21 -3.53 -3.86
C GLN A 490 -31.66 -4.52 -2.76
N THR A 491 -31.05 -5.71 -2.72
CA THR A 491 -31.26 -6.73 -1.69
C THR A 491 -30.89 -6.23 -0.27
N ALA A 492 -29.78 -5.52 -0.10
CA ALA A 492 -29.40 -4.96 1.20
C ALA A 492 -30.43 -3.92 1.70
N GLN A 493 -30.94 -3.09 0.79
CA GLN A 493 -32.00 -2.12 1.09
C GLN A 493 -33.34 -2.80 1.40
N GLU A 494 -33.65 -3.90 0.71
CA GLU A 494 -34.85 -4.71 0.96
C GLU A 494 -34.77 -5.45 2.29
N ILE A 495 -33.62 -6.02 2.64
CA ILE A 495 -33.36 -6.61 3.97
C ILE A 495 -33.56 -5.54 5.04
N ALA A 496 -32.91 -4.38 4.92
CA ALA A 496 -33.06 -3.30 5.89
C ALA A 496 -34.53 -2.84 6.03
N ARG A 497 -35.28 -2.74 4.93
CA ARG A 497 -36.71 -2.37 4.94
C ARG A 497 -37.60 -3.47 5.52
N ALA A 498 -37.32 -4.73 5.23
CA ALA A 498 -38.07 -5.87 5.76
C ALA A 498 -37.87 -5.98 7.28
N THR A 499 -36.62 -5.90 7.75
CA THR A 499 -36.28 -5.84 9.17
C THR A 499 -36.92 -4.64 9.85
N ALA A 500 -36.93 -3.47 9.22
CA ALA A 500 -37.62 -2.28 9.75
C ALA A 500 -39.12 -2.50 9.92
N ARG A 501 -39.80 -3.19 8.99
CA ARG A 501 -41.23 -3.49 9.07
C ARG A 501 -41.55 -4.51 10.15
N LEU A 502 -40.71 -5.54 10.29
CA LEU A 502 -40.83 -6.54 11.36
C LEU A 502 -40.62 -5.90 12.74
N ALA A 503 -39.60 -5.06 12.88
CA ALA A 503 -39.32 -4.31 14.11
C ALA A 503 -40.41 -3.25 14.42
N ALA A 504 -40.99 -2.61 13.40
CA ALA A 504 -42.07 -1.62 13.58
C ALA A 504 -43.44 -2.22 13.94
N GLY A 505 -43.58 -3.56 13.92
CA GLY A 505 -44.76 -4.25 14.43
C GLY A 505 -44.92 -4.17 15.96
N ASP A 506 -43.87 -3.74 16.68
CA ASP A 506 -43.89 -3.47 18.12
C ASP A 506 -43.83 -1.94 18.39
N PRO A 507 -44.88 -1.35 19.00
CA PRO A 507 -44.93 0.08 19.33
C PRO A 507 -43.77 0.58 20.20
N ARG A 508 -43.12 -0.31 20.98
CA ARG A 508 -41.99 0.02 21.88
C ARG A 508 -40.69 0.20 21.11
N VAL A 509 -40.47 -0.62 20.08
CA VAL A 509 -39.28 -0.56 19.21
C VAL A 509 -39.31 0.70 18.33
N ALA A 510 -40.49 1.14 17.89
CA ALA A 510 -40.65 2.41 17.17
C ALA A 510 -40.26 3.65 17.99
N VAL A 511 -40.35 3.60 19.33
CA VAL A 511 -39.92 4.68 20.24
C VAL A 511 -38.39 4.66 20.41
N ALA A 512 -37.78 3.48 20.57
CA ALA A 512 -36.33 3.32 20.64
C ALA A 512 -35.61 3.75 19.36
N ILE A 513 -36.16 3.40 18.18
CA ILE A 513 -35.62 3.80 16.85
C ILE A 513 -35.63 5.33 16.67
N ARG A 514 -36.64 6.03 17.22
CA ARG A 514 -36.68 7.50 17.18
C ARG A 514 -35.61 8.12 18.09
N GLY A 515 -35.36 7.53 19.26
CA GLY A 515 -34.31 7.99 20.18
C GLY A 515 -32.88 7.78 19.66
N SER A 516 -32.59 6.64 19.02
CA SER A 516 -31.28 6.38 18.40
C SER A 516 -31.04 7.22 17.15
N GLY A 517 -32.10 7.52 16.39
CA GLY A 517 -32.06 8.43 15.25
C GLY A 517 -31.78 9.90 15.60
N GLU A 518 -32.12 10.34 16.81
CA GLU A 518 -31.81 11.70 17.30
C GLU A 518 -30.38 11.80 17.85
N ALA A 519 -29.87 10.77 18.52
CA ALA A 519 -28.47 10.69 18.94
C ALA A 519 -27.48 10.67 17.75
N ALA A 520 -27.89 10.08 16.62
CA ALA A 520 -27.10 10.09 15.38
C ALA A 520 -27.17 11.42 14.60
N ARG A 521 -28.13 12.31 14.90
CA ARG A 521 -28.34 13.59 14.19
C ARG A 521 -27.60 14.78 14.80
N ILE A 522 -27.04 14.67 16.01
CA ILE A 522 -26.16 15.70 16.57
C ILE A 522 -24.71 15.47 16.13
N ARG A 523 -24.43 15.66 14.84
CA ARG A 523 -23.07 15.93 14.34
C ARG A 523 -23.13 16.80 13.08
N PRO A 524 -23.04 18.14 13.19
CA PRO A 524 -22.66 18.95 12.06
C PRO A 524 -21.16 18.75 11.78
N ALA A 525 -20.84 18.33 10.56
CA ALA A 525 -19.48 18.36 10.04
C ALA A 525 -19.01 19.82 9.95
N ALA A 526 -18.11 20.23 10.85
CA ALA A 526 -17.34 21.46 10.69
C ALA A 526 -16.21 21.20 9.68
N GLY A 527 -16.48 21.48 8.39
CA GLY A 527 -15.46 21.66 7.37
C GLY A 527 -15.29 23.17 7.07
N PRO A 528 -14.07 23.64 6.75
CA PRO A 528 -13.80 25.07 6.63
C PRO A 528 -14.57 25.69 5.46
N ALA A 529 -15.17 26.85 5.72
CA ALA A 529 -15.86 27.65 4.72
C ALA A 529 -14.92 27.98 3.55
N ARG A 530 -15.30 27.58 2.33
CA ARG A 530 -14.75 28.14 1.09
C ARG A 530 -15.60 29.34 0.66
N PRO A 531 -14.99 30.47 0.26
CA PRO A 531 -15.73 31.67 -0.12
C PRO A 531 -16.46 31.48 -1.47
N GLY A 532 -17.58 32.18 -1.60
CA GLY A 532 -18.64 31.93 -2.56
C GLY A 532 -18.24 31.99 -4.04
N GLY A 533 -18.76 31.02 -4.80
CA GLY A 533 -18.83 31.05 -6.26
C GLY A 533 -20.28 30.95 -6.72
N CYS A 534 -20.79 32.02 -7.31
CA CYS A 534 -22.13 32.13 -7.89
C CYS A 534 -22.45 30.96 -8.85
N ARG A 535 -23.46 30.14 -8.51
CA ARG A 535 -24.06 29.19 -9.45
C ARG A 535 -25.03 29.93 -10.39
N ARG A 536 -24.63 30.11 -11.66
CA ARG A 536 -25.58 30.38 -12.75
C ARG A 536 -26.45 29.13 -12.97
N ARG A 537 -27.75 29.22 -12.67
CA ARG A 537 -28.76 28.25 -13.14
C ARG A 537 -28.86 28.35 -14.67
N ARG A 538 -28.53 27.28 -15.40
CA ARG A 538 -28.95 27.10 -16.79
C ARG A 538 -30.36 26.49 -16.79
N SER A 539 -31.37 27.32 -16.96
CA SER A 539 -32.71 26.89 -17.41
C SER A 539 -32.72 26.81 -18.94
N ARG A 540 -33.29 25.72 -19.47
CA ARG A 540 -33.58 25.54 -20.91
C ARG A 540 -34.56 26.64 -21.38
N PRO A 541 -34.44 27.16 -22.62
CA PRO A 541 -35.35 28.18 -23.10
C PRO A 541 -36.59 27.53 -23.68
N ASP A 542 -37.76 27.99 -23.26
CA ASP A 542 -38.92 27.97 -24.14
C ASP A 542 -39.73 29.26 -23.94
N ARG A 543 -40.17 29.81 -25.07
CA ARG A 543 -41.06 30.95 -25.28
C ARG A 543 -40.53 32.38 -25.19
N ARG A 544 -40.94 33.09 -26.25
CA ARG A 544 -40.67 34.45 -26.69
C ARG A 544 -41.34 35.52 -25.80
N TYR A 545 -40.70 36.68 -25.82
CA TYR A 545 -41.27 38.05 -25.90
C TYR A 545 -41.42 38.91 -24.63
N ARG A 546 -40.89 40.14 -24.79
CA ARG A 546 -41.10 41.44 -24.10
C ARG A 546 -40.32 41.79 -22.82
N GLN A 547 -39.26 42.58 -23.05
CA GLN A 547 -39.07 43.96 -22.56
C GLN A 547 -39.71 44.33 -21.20
N THR A 548 -38.87 44.68 -20.21
CA THR A 548 -38.58 46.08 -19.83
C THR A 548 -37.60 46.16 -18.64
N ASP A 549 -36.55 46.96 -18.85
CA ASP A 549 -35.74 47.82 -17.97
C ASP A 549 -35.81 47.83 -16.43
N ARG A 550 -34.64 48.29 -15.90
CA ARG A 550 -34.30 48.86 -14.58
C ARG A 550 -33.89 47.82 -13.52
N GLY A 551 -32.79 47.94 -12.78
CA GLY A 551 -31.88 49.05 -12.47
C GLY A 551 -31.49 48.95 -10.98
N CYS A 552 -30.30 49.44 -10.61
CA CYS A 552 -29.70 49.54 -9.25
C CYS A 552 -28.97 48.28 -8.76
N SER A 553 -27.64 48.24 -8.59
CA SER A 553 -26.70 49.13 -7.88
C SER A 553 -26.79 49.05 -6.34
N SER A 554 -25.68 48.53 -5.78
CA SER A 554 -24.86 49.10 -4.70
C SER A 554 -25.47 49.38 -3.32
N ASP A 555 -24.86 48.69 -2.36
CA ASP A 555 -24.23 49.23 -1.14
C ASP A 555 -24.90 49.07 0.23
N ALA A 556 -24.04 48.56 1.12
CA ALA A 556 -23.91 48.77 2.57
C ALA A 556 -25.07 48.31 3.47
N ARG A 557 -24.82 47.60 4.59
CA ARG A 557 -23.72 47.72 5.57
C ARG A 557 -23.30 46.37 6.12
#